data_AF-A0A8T4GU27-F1
#
_entry.id   AF-A0A8T4GU27-F1
#
_cell.length_a   1.000
_cell.length_b   1.000
_cell.length_c   1.000
_cell.angle_alpha   90.00
_cell.angle_beta   90.00
_cell.angle_gamma   90.00
#
_symmetry.space_group_name_H-M   'P 1'
#
loop_
_entity.id
_entity.type
_entity.pdbx_description
1 polymer ?
#
loop_
_entity_poly.entity_id
_entity_poly.type
_entity_poly.pdbx_seq_one_letter_code
_entity_poly.pdbx_strand_id
1 'polypeptide(L)' 'MDERTETIVGLGAAVVLVVAGTLATGYLPSEPRSQLLAGGIIVAGFALGFLVLGEFELPD' A
#
# COMPACT_ATOMS: atom_id res chain seq x y z
N MET A 1 -2.27 -20.89 -5.18
CA MET A 1 -2.88 -20.13 -6.29
C MET A 1 -1.85 -20.08 -7.41
N ASP A 2 -2.24 -19.82 -8.66
CA ASP A 2 -1.24 -19.60 -9.70
C ASP A 2 -0.46 -18.31 -9.40
N GLU A 3 0.83 -18.28 -9.73
CA GLU A 3 1.75 -17.15 -9.49
C GLU A 3 1.18 -15.83 -10.04
N ARG A 4 0.58 -15.89 -11.23
CA ARG A 4 -0.09 -14.76 -11.85
C ARG A 4 -1.28 -14.24 -11.03
N THR A 5 -2.03 -15.13 -10.39
CA THR A 5 -3.15 -14.77 -9.52
C THR A 5 -2.65 -14.08 -8.25
N GLU A 6 -1.56 -14.58 -7.66
CA GLU A 6 -0.92 -13.98 -6.48
C GLU A 6 -0.40 -12.57 -6.79
N THR A 7 0.26 -12.37 -7.94
CA THR A 7 0.71 -11.04 -8.38
C THR A 7 -0.46 -10.08 -8.57
N ILE A 8 -1.55 -10.51 -9.24
CA ILE A 8 -2.72 -9.66 -9.47
C ILE A 8 -3.39 -9.27 -8.16
N VAL A 9 -3.54 -10.22 -7.23
CA VAL A 9 -4.13 -9.96 -5.91
C VAL A 9 -3.25 -9.00 -5.11
N GLY A 10 -1.93 -9.21 -5.12
CA GLY A 10 -0.96 -8.35 -4.43
C GLY A 10 -0.95 -6.93 -4.97
N LEU A 11 -0.90 -6.75 -6.30
CA LEU A 11 -0.98 -5.44 -6.94
C LEU A 11 -2.34 -4.77 -6.72
N GLY A 12 -3.42 -5.55 -6.77
CA GLY A 12 -4.76 -5.05 -6.46
C GLY A 12 -4.85 -4.51 -5.03
N ALA A 13 -4.33 -5.24 -4.05
CA ALA A 13 -4.26 -4.80 -2.66
C ALA A 13 -3.39 -3.55 -2.49
N ALA A 14 -2.24 -3.49 -3.18
CA ALA A 14 -1.36 -2.31 -3.17
C ALA A 14 -2.08 -1.05 -3.67
N VAL A 15 -2.81 -1.16 -4.80
CA VAL A 15 -3.61 -0.06 -5.35
C VAL A 15 -4.71 0.38 -4.38
N VAL A 16 -5.41 -0.58 -3.76
CA VAL A 16 -6.46 -0.28 -2.78
C VAL A 16 -5.90 0.50 -1.60
N LEU A 17 -4.73 0.10 -1.07
CA LEU A 17 -4.07 0.82 0.02
C LEU A 17 -3.71 2.25 -0.39
N VAL A 18 -3.07 2.45 -1.55
CA VAL A 18 -2.70 3.80 -2.00
C VAL A 18 -3.94 4.70 -2.16
N VAL A 19 -5.01 4.19 -2.77
CA VAL A 19 -6.25 4.94 -2.98
C VAL A 19 -6.94 5.23 -1.64
N ALA A 20 -7.05 4.23 -0.76
CA ALA A 20 -7.66 4.40 0.56
C ALA A 20 -6.90 5.41 1.42
N GLY A 21 -5.56 5.34 1.44
CA GLY A 21 -4.73 6.30 2.14
C GLY A 21 -4.87 7.71 1.58
N THR A 22 -4.91 7.84 0.25
CA THR A 22 -5.15 9.13 -0.42
C THR A 22 -6.50 9.72 -0.04
N LEU A 23 -7.58 8.93 -0.09
CA LEU A 23 -8.91 9.37 0.33
C LEU A 23 -8.93 9.75 1.82
N ALA A 24 -8.23 8.99 2.67
CA ALA A 24 -8.12 9.27 4.09
C ALA A 24 -7.49 10.64 4.38
N THR A 25 -6.57 11.14 3.54
CA THR A 25 -6.00 12.50 3.72
C THR A 25 -7.07 13.61 3.66
N GLY A 26 -8.14 13.40 2.88
CA GLY A 26 -9.25 14.35 2.74
C GLY A 26 -10.45 14.07 3.65
N TYR A 27 -10.57 12.85 4.17
CA TYR A 27 -11.69 12.45 5.04
C TYR A 27 -11.38 12.53 6.53
N LEU A 28 -10.12 12.29 6.92
CA LEU A 28 -9.72 12.37 8.32
C LEU A 28 -9.44 13.83 8.72
N PRO A 29 -9.65 14.18 9.98
CA PRO A 29 -9.38 15.53 10.44
C PRO A 29 -7.87 15.85 10.38
N SER A 30 -7.55 17.14 10.23
CA SER A 30 -6.21 17.61 9.90
C SER A 30 -5.23 17.63 11.08
N GLU A 31 -5.33 16.66 12.00
CA GLU A 31 -4.35 16.49 13.06
C GLU A 31 -3.14 15.65 12.59
N PRO A 32 -1.95 15.86 13.18
CA PRO A 32 -0.75 15.11 12.81
C PRO A 32 -0.91 13.58 12.86
N ARG A 33 -1.70 13.07 13.82
CA ARG A 33 -1.93 11.62 13.98
C ARG A 33 -2.73 11.04 12.81
N SER A 34 -3.77 11.75 12.41
CA SER A 34 -4.64 11.41 11.28
C SER A 34 -3.87 11.40 9.97
N GLN A 35 -2.98 12.38 9.78
CA GLN A 35 -2.13 12.48 8.59
C GLN A 35 -1.03 11.42 8.55
N LEU A 36 -0.44 11.08 9.71
CA LEU A 36 0.50 9.94 9.80
C LEU A 36 -0.18 8.61 9.47
N LEU A 37 -1.43 8.41 9.90
CA LEU A 37 -2.20 7.22 9.53
C LEU A 37 -2.45 7.18 8.03
N ALA A 38 -2.97 8.27 7.44
CA ALA A 38 -3.26 8.34 6.02
C ALA A 38 -2.00 8.13 5.17
N GLY A 39 -0.91 8.85 5.49
CA GLY A 39 0.38 8.69 4.84
C GLY A 39 0.96 7.29 5.02
N GLY A 40 0.83 6.70 6.20
CA GLY A 40 1.29 5.34 6.49
C GLY A 40 0.58 4.28 5.63
N ILE A 41 -0.73 4.44 5.40
CA ILE A 41 -1.50 3.56 4.51
C ILE A 41 -0.99 3.67 3.06
N ILE A 42 -0.68 4.89 2.58
CA ILE A 42 -0.12 5.10 1.25
C ILE A 42 1.24 4.41 1.12
N VAL A 43 2.14 4.62 2.08
CA VAL A 43 3.48 4.01 2.10
C VAL A 43 3.38 2.48 2.14
N ALA A 44 2.46 1.93 2.93
CA ALA A 44 2.20 0.49 2.97
C ALA A 44 1.76 -0.07 1.61
N GLY A 45 0.91 0.68 0.87
CA GLY A 45 0.51 0.31 -0.48
C GLY A 45 1.68 0.24 -1.46
N PHE A 46 2.56 1.25 -1.46
CA PHE A 46 3.77 1.23 -2.27
C PHE A 46 4.74 0.12 -1.87
N ALA A 47 4.96 -0.09 -0.57
CA ALA A 47 5.82 -1.16 -0.07
C ALA A 47 5.32 -2.54 -0.50
N LEU A 48 4.01 -2.79 -0.41
CA LEU A 48 3.41 -4.03 -0.88
C LEU A 48 3.58 -4.19 -2.40
N GLY A 49 3.33 -3.14 -3.19
CA GLY A 49 3.53 -3.18 -4.64
C GLY A 49 4.97 -3.52 -5.00
N PHE A 50 5.94 -2.95 -4.29
CA PHE A 50 7.36 -3.20 -4.50
C PHE A 50 7.76 -4.64 -4.14
N LEU A 51 7.24 -5.18 -3.03
CA LEU A 51 7.44 -6.58 -2.64
C LEU A 51 6.85 -7.55 -3.68
N VAL A 52 5.63 -7.28 -4.16
CA VAL A 52 4.93 -8.13 -5.13
C VAL A 52 5.62 -8.14 -6.49
N LEU A 53 6.26 -7.04 -6.88
CA LEU A 53 7.03 -6.94 -8.12
C LEU A 53 8.43 -7.56 -8.02
N GLY A 54 8.84 -8.04 -6.83
CA GLY A 54 10.14 -8.69 -6.63
C GLY A 54 11.32 -7.73 -6.71
N GLU A 55 11.10 -6.42 -6.58
CA GLU A 55 12.17 -5.42 -6.60
C GLU A 55 12.93 -5.35 -5.26
N PHE A 56 12.42 -6.00 -4.20
CA PHE A 56 13.07 -6.15 -2.90
C PHE A 56 13.58 -7.60 -2.75
N GLU A 57 14.82 -7.87 -3.14
CA GLU A 57 15.55 -9.06 -2.65
C GLU A 57 15.86 -8.82 -1.17
N LEU A 58 15.12 -9.47 -0.26
CA LEU A 58 15.45 -9.47 1.15
C LEU A 58 16.71 -10.35 1.35
N PRO A 59 17.79 -9.84 1.95
CA PRO A 59 18.94 -10.67 2.27
C PRO A 59 18.55 -11.77 3.27
N ASP A 60 19.07 -12.97 3.04
CA ASP A 60 18.83 -14.19 3.84
C ASP A 60 19.04 -14.00 5.36
#